data_AF-A0A5P2AWK3-F1
#
_entry.id   AF-A0A5P2AWK3-F1
#
_cell.length_a   1.000
_cell.length_b   1.000
_cell.length_c   1.000
_cell.angle_alpha   90.00
_cell.angle_beta   90.00
_cell.angle_gamma   90.00
#
_symmetry.space_group_name_H-M   'P 1'
#
loop_
_entity.id
_entity.type
_entity.pdbx_description
1 polymer ?
#
loop_
_entity_poly.entity_id
_entity_poly.type
_entity_poly.pdbx_seq_one_letter_code
_entity_poly.pdbx_strand_id
1 'polypeptide(L)'
;MAALASDGVSGRSFRVWYAAYGSNMHAARLGCYLAGGRPPGGAGTLPGCRDPRGPVASVALLLPGQVYFATESPVWGGGRAYYDPAADGTAWGVAHLLTAGQFSDIAAQEMYRPPGTDLDLTEVLATGRCTLGPGRYETLVRCGFLDDVGTDRGGGLPVLTFTAPSKDGLGELRAPSAGYLRLLAAGLHATGAWRPGEVAAYLAGCPGAAGHWTPAAVAGLSVPTAPTGPPGRPSRCRPGPRSS
;
A
#
# COMPACT_ATOMS: atom_id res chain seq x y z
N MET A 1 46.80 -6.79 -23.47
CA MET A 1 46.86 -7.23 -22.05
C MET A 1 45.67 -6.62 -21.35
N ALA A 2 44.82 -7.49 -20.81
CA ALA A 2 43.38 -7.30 -20.61
C ALA A 2 43.00 -6.21 -19.60
N ALA A 3 41.89 -5.53 -19.92
CA ALA A 3 41.11 -4.77 -18.95
C ALA A 3 40.58 -5.75 -17.89
N LEU A 4 40.91 -5.49 -16.64
CA LEU A 4 40.34 -6.22 -15.51
C LEU A 4 38.86 -5.89 -15.45
N ALA A 5 38.04 -6.90 -15.74
CA ALA A 5 36.63 -6.90 -15.43
C ALA A 5 36.49 -6.61 -13.93
N SER A 6 35.83 -5.51 -13.57
CA SER A 6 35.40 -5.29 -12.21
C SER A 6 34.33 -6.32 -11.88
N ASP A 7 34.70 -7.25 -11.00
CA ASP A 7 33.82 -8.27 -10.45
C ASP A 7 32.48 -7.66 -10.03
N GLY A 8 31.42 -8.28 -10.55
CA GLY A 8 30.05 -7.94 -10.19
C GLY A 8 29.83 -8.17 -8.71
N VAL A 9 29.86 -7.08 -7.94
CA VAL A 9 29.18 -7.05 -6.65
C VAL A 9 27.71 -7.33 -6.95
N SER A 10 27.22 -8.50 -6.53
CA SER A 10 25.80 -8.77 -6.41
C SER A 10 25.24 -7.79 -5.36
N GLY A 11 25.00 -6.55 -5.80
CA GLY A 11 24.54 -5.46 -4.97
C GLY A 11 23.12 -5.78 -4.54
N ARG A 12 22.93 -6.21 -3.30
CA ARG A 12 21.60 -6.32 -2.71
C ARG A 12 20.95 -4.94 -2.78
N SER A 13 20.00 -4.78 -3.70
CA SER A 13 19.20 -3.56 -3.84
C SER A 13 18.53 -3.25 -2.50
N PHE A 14 18.61 -2.00 -2.06
CA PHE A 14 17.93 -1.50 -0.87
C PHE A 14 16.44 -1.89 -0.91
N ARG A 15 15.91 -2.42 0.20
CA ARG A 15 14.53 -2.92 0.30
C ARG A 15 13.70 -2.04 1.23
N VAL A 16 12.41 -2.00 0.95
CA VAL A 16 11.41 -1.28 1.75
C VAL A 16 10.15 -2.13 1.87
N TRP A 17 9.40 -1.95 2.95
CA TRP A 17 8.04 -2.43 3.03
C TRP A 17 7.10 -1.38 2.44
N TYR A 18 6.42 -1.67 1.34
CA TYR A 18 5.36 -0.82 0.83
C TYR A 18 4.04 -1.12 1.56
N ALA A 19 3.55 -0.16 2.35
CA ALA A 19 2.25 -0.23 2.99
C ALA A 19 1.13 0.18 2.03
N ALA A 20 0.43 -0.82 1.48
CA ALA A 20 -0.79 -0.63 0.72
C ALA A 20 -2.00 -0.58 1.66
N TYR A 21 -2.78 0.50 1.56
CA TYR A 21 -4.06 0.70 2.28
C TYR A 21 -5.27 0.78 1.33
N GLY A 22 -5.00 0.73 0.02
CA GLY A 22 -5.99 0.81 -1.04
C GLY A 22 -5.96 -0.42 -1.94
N SER A 23 -6.20 -0.25 -3.23
CA SER A 23 -6.38 -1.36 -4.15
C SER A 23 -5.17 -2.28 -4.32
N ASN A 24 -3.97 -1.79 -4.03
CA ASN A 24 -2.74 -2.59 -4.12
C ASN A 24 -2.61 -3.61 -2.98
N MET A 25 -3.51 -3.61 -1.98
CA MET A 25 -3.65 -4.73 -1.04
C MET A 25 -3.99 -6.05 -1.76
N HIS A 26 -4.65 -5.97 -2.92
CA HIS A 26 -4.99 -7.14 -3.72
C HIS A 26 -3.79 -7.59 -4.56
N ALA A 27 -3.28 -8.79 -4.29
CA ALA A 27 -2.05 -9.30 -4.91
C ALA A 27 -2.06 -9.27 -6.44
N ALA A 28 -3.14 -9.70 -7.10
CA ALA A 28 -3.20 -9.68 -8.57
C ALA A 28 -3.19 -8.25 -9.14
N ARG A 29 -3.67 -7.27 -8.36
CA ARG A 29 -3.64 -5.87 -8.80
C ARG A 29 -2.24 -5.28 -8.65
N LEU A 30 -1.59 -5.50 -7.50
CA LEU A 30 -0.19 -5.15 -7.32
C LEU A 30 0.70 -5.84 -8.38
N GLY A 31 0.39 -7.08 -8.73
CA GLY A 31 1.07 -7.83 -9.79
C GLY A 31 1.07 -7.11 -11.14
N CYS A 32 0.00 -6.38 -11.49
CA CYS A 32 -0.01 -5.58 -12.72
C CYS A 32 0.84 -4.30 -12.64
N TYR A 33 1.00 -3.70 -11.45
CA TYR A 33 1.95 -2.59 -11.29
C TYR A 33 3.40 -3.07 -11.40
N LEU A 34 3.68 -4.31 -10.99
CA LEU A 34 5.01 -4.92 -11.06
C LEU A 34 5.32 -5.46 -12.46
N ALA A 35 4.51 -6.38 -12.98
CA ALA A 35 4.77 -7.08 -14.24
C ALA A 35 4.18 -6.39 -15.48
N GLY A 36 3.38 -5.32 -15.28
CA GLY A 36 2.59 -4.71 -16.34
C GLY A 36 1.29 -5.48 -16.62
N GLY A 37 0.51 -4.95 -17.55
CA GLY A 37 -0.75 -5.56 -17.98
C GLY A 37 -1.99 -4.89 -17.39
N ARG A 38 -3.14 -5.56 -17.50
CA ARG A 38 -4.44 -4.96 -17.17
C ARG A 38 -4.91 -5.39 -15.78
N PRO A 39 -5.03 -4.47 -14.79
CA PRO A 39 -5.47 -4.83 -13.46
C PRO A 39 -6.96 -5.18 -13.41
N PRO A 40 -7.38 -6.07 -12.50
CA PRO A 40 -8.79 -6.32 -12.22
C PRO A 40 -9.54 -5.01 -11.91
N GLY A 41 -10.68 -4.82 -12.58
CA GLY A 41 -11.51 -3.61 -12.45
C GLY A 41 -10.90 -2.33 -13.05
N GLY A 42 -9.80 -2.42 -13.80
CA GLY A 42 -9.15 -1.30 -14.47
C GLY A 42 -9.40 -1.21 -15.97
N ALA A 43 -9.47 0.01 -16.49
CA ALA A 43 -9.60 0.29 -17.92
C ALA A 43 -8.26 0.41 -18.67
N GLY A 44 -7.15 0.66 -17.97
CA GLY A 44 -5.83 0.91 -18.59
C GLY A 44 -4.82 -0.22 -18.41
N THR A 45 -3.94 -0.39 -19.40
CA THR A 45 -2.75 -1.24 -19.30
C THR A 45 -1.68 -0.49 -18.52
N LEU A 46 -1.16 -1.11 -17.46
CA LEU A 46 -0.04 -0.60 -16.69
C LEU A 46 1.29 -0.99 -17.36
N PRO A 47 2.30 -0.10 -17.38
CA PRO A 47 3.59 -0.38 -18.00
C PRO A 47 4.40 -1.44 -17.23
N GLY A 48 4.20 -1.56 -15.92
CA GLY A 48 5.02 -2.42 -15.08
C GLY A 48 6.29 -1.74 -14.56
N CYS A 49 6.92 -2.34 -13.56
CA CYS A 49 8.21 -1.92 -13.03
C CYS A 49 9.37 -2.43 -13.90
N ARG A 50 10.55 -1.81 -13.75
CA ARG A 50 11.82 -2.32 -14.31
C ARG A 50 12.14 -3.72 -13.79
N ASP A 51 11.78 -4.00 -12.54
CA ASP A 51 11.86 -5.32 -11.92
C ASP A 51 10.45 -5.92 -11.75
N PRO A 52 10.03 -6.84 -12.62
CA PRO A 52 8.66 -7.36 -12.64
C PRO A 52 8.39 -8.46 -11.62
N ARG A 53 9.38 -8.84 -10.80
CA ARG A 53 9.22 -9.92 -9.83
C ARG A 53 8.19 -9.55 -8.76
N GLY A 54 7.48 -10.55 -8.26
CA GLY A 54 6.54 -10.38 -7.15
C GLY A 54 7.23 -9.91 -5.85
N PRO A 55 6.47 -9.43 -4.86
CA PRO A 55 7.02 -9.09 -3.55
C PRO A 55 7.71 -10.30 -2.92
N VAL A 56 8.80 -10.05 -2.19
CA VAL A 56 9.53 -11.11 -1.46
C VAL A 56 8.64 -11.72 -0.37
N ALA A 57 7.83 -10.88 0.27
CA ALA A 57 6.87 -11.27 1.29
C ALA A 57 5.71 -10.27 1.30
N SER A 58 4.56 -10.68 1.82
CA SER A 58 3.42 -9.80 2.08
C SER A 58 2.78 -10.16 3.42
N VAL A 59 2.50 -9.16 4.26
CA VAL A 59 1.96 -9.38 5.62
C VAL A 59 0.81 -8.41 5.91
N ALA A 60 -0.17 -8.86 6.71
CA ALA A 60 -1.18 -7.97 7.27
C ALA A 60 -0.54 -6.86 8.10
N LEU A 61 -1.06 -5.64 7.99
CA LEU A 61 -0.49 -4.45 8.60
C LEU A 61 -1.56 -3.65 9.35
N LEU A 62 -1.20 -3.16 10.53
CA LEU A 62 -1.92 -2.11 11.25
C LEU A 62 -1.03 -0.87 11.37
N LEU A 63 -1.54 0.26 10.92
CA LEU A 63 -0.90 1.58 11.02
C LEU A 63 -1.68 2.49 11.98
N PRO A 64 -1.02 3.38 12.74
CA PRO A 64 -1.72 4.52 13.33
C PRO A 64 -2.32 5.38 12.21
N GLY A 65 -3.38 6.15 12.47
CA GLY A 65 -4.05 6.89 11.41
C GLY A 65 -5.35 6.23 10.94
N GLN A 66 -5.89 6.77 9.85
CA GLN A 66 -7.18 6.34 9.33
C GLN A 66 -7.21 6.32 7.80
N VAL A 67 -7.82 5.27 7.23
CA VAL A 67 -8.20 5.24 5.82
C VAL A 67 -9.55 5.93 5.65
N TYR A 68 -9.67 6.79 4.65
CA TYR A 68 -10.91 7.45 4.29
C TYR A 68 -11.11 7.47 2.77
N PHE A 69 -12.37 7.61 2.34
CA PHE A 69 -12.75 7.67 0.95
C PHE A 69 -13.15 9.09 0.55
N ALA A 70 -12.45 9.63 -0.44
CA ALA A 70 -12.70 10.96 -0.99
C ALA A 70 -12.40 10.97 -2.49
N THR A 71 -12.83 12.03 -3.16
CA THR A 71 -12.70 12.27 -4.61
C THR A 71 -13.21 11.16 -5.52
N GLU A 72 -13.73 11.52 -6.70
CA GLU A 72 -14.18 10.50 -7.64
C GLU A 72 -12.99 9.82 -8.32
N SER A 73 -12.99 8.48 -8.31
CA SER A 73 -12.12 7.66 -9.14
C SER A 73 -12.79 7.38 -10.48
N PRO A 74 -12.21 7.79 -11.62
CA PRO A 74 -12.75 7.43 -12.93
C PRO A 74 -12.65 5.93 -13.21
N VAL A 75 -11.74 5.22 -12.52
CA VAL A 75 -11.58 3.77 -12.64
C VAL A 75 -12.67 3.02 -11.87
N TRP A 76 -13.09 3.57 -10.73
CA TRP A 76 -13.97 2.86 -9.80
C TRP A 76 -15.40 3.41 -9.74
N GLY A 77 -15.67 4.58 -10.30
CA GLY A 77 -16.99 5.22 -10.25
C GLY A 77 -17.43 5.59 -8.84
N GLY A 78 -16.48 5.96 -7.96
CA GLY A 78 -16.75 6.26 -6.55
C GLY A 78 -15.52 6.80 -5.82
N GLY A 79 -15.65 7.01 -4.51
CA GLY A 79 -14.59 7.46 -3.61
C GLY A 79 -13.36 6.54 -3.65
N ARG A 80 -12.16 7.12 -3.76
CA ARG A 80 -10.89 6.36 -3.65
C ARG A 80 -10.30 6.47 -2.25
N ALA A 81 -9.52 5.47 -1.86
CA ALA A 81 -8.90 5.43 -0.55
C ALA A 81 -7.71 6.41 -0.46
N TYR A 82 -7.67 7.19 0.61
CA TYR A 82 -6.53 7.94 1.10
C TYR A 82 -6.21 7.51 2.53
N TYR A 83 -5.04 7.91 3.01
CA TYR A 83 -4.58 7.58 4.35
C TYR A 83 -4.12 8.85 5.05
N ASP A 84 -4.71 9.11 6.20
CA ASP A 84 -4.31 10.20 7.09
C ASP A 84 -3.50 9.62 8.26
N PRO A 85 -2.16 9.78 8.28
CA PRO A 85 -1.32 9.28 9.37
C PRO A 85 -1.48 10.09 10.68
N ALA A 86 -2.09 11.27 10.63
CA ALA A 86 -2.27 12.15 11.79
C ALA A 86 -3.64 11.97 12.46
N ALA A 87 -4.59 11.30 11.79
CA ALA A 87 -5.89 11.00 12.37
C ALA A 87 -5.80 10.00 13.53
N ASP A 88 -6.70 10.12 14.49
CA ASP A 88 -6.87 9.07 15.50
C ASP A 88 -7.45 7.80 14.87
N GLY A 89 -6.97 6.65 15.32
CA GLY A 89 -7.51 5.36 14.93
C GLY A 89 -6.45 4.36 14.49
N THR A 90 -6.87 3.38 13.70
CA THR A 90 -5.99 2.37 13.14
C THR A 90 -6.39 2.05 11.71
N ALA A 91 -5.49 2.31 10.78
CA ALA A 91 -5.63 1.92 9.39
C ALA A 91 -5.16 0.48 9.19
N TRP A 92 -5.99 -0.32 8.50
CA TRP A 92 -5.65 -1.68 8.11
C TRP A 92 -5.09 -1.67 6.70
N GLY A 93 -4.08 -2.51 6.47
CA GLY A 93 -3.41 -2.60 5.17
C GLY A 93 -2.68 -3.92 4.97
N VAL A 94 -1.93 -3.97 3.89
CA VAL A 94 -0.99 -5.04 3.57
C VAL A 94 0.37 -4.41 3.31
N ALA A 95 1.41 -4.90 3.98
CA ALA A 95 2.78 -4.51 3.71
C ALA A 95 3.39 -5.49 2.71
N HIS A 96 3.97 -5.00 1.61
CA HIS A 96 4.66 -5.80 0.60
C HIS A 96 6.17 -5.50 0.63
N LEU A 97 7.01 -6.52 0.80
CA LEU A 97 8.46 -6.36 0.81
C LEU A 97 8.99 -6.27 -0.62
N LEU A 98 9.46 -5.09 -1.00
CA LEU A 98 9.88 -4.73 -2.35
C LEU A 98 11.31 -4.18 -2.36
N THR A 99 11.93 -4.13 -3.54
CA THR A 99 13.10 -3.27 -3.74
C THR A 99 12.67 -1.80 -3.79
N ALA A 100 13.57 -0.88 -3.45
CA ALA A 100 13.31 0.55 -3.55
C ALA A 100 13.03 1.00 -5.00
N GLY A 101 13.63 0.33 -5.98
CA GLY A 101 13.33 0.54 -7.40
C GLY A 101 11.89 0.17 -7.76
N GLN A 102 11.41 -1.00 -7.28
CA GLN A 102 10.00 -1.39 -7.44
C GLN A 102 9.05 -0.39 -6.77
N PHE A 103 9.35 0.01 -5.53
CA PHE A 103 8.54 1.03 -4.84
C PHE A 103 8.49 2.36 -5.61
N SER A 104 9.63 2.81 -6.15
CA SER A 104 9.73 4.03 -6.96
C SER A 104 8.91 3.93 -8.25
N ASP A 105 8.99 2.79 -8.95
CA ASP A 105 8.24 2.57 -10.18
C ASP A 105 6.73 2.45 -9.95
N ILE A 106 6.30 1.87 -8.82
CA ILE A 106 4.88 1.85 -8.42
C ILE A 106 4.40 3.28 -8.13
N ALA A 107 5.18 4.05 -7.36
CA ALA A 107 4.84 5.43 -7.04
C ALA A 107 4.72 6.30 -8.29
N ALA A 108 5.65 6.17 -9.24
CA ALA A 108 5.59 6.88 -10.53
C ALA A 108 4.29 6.55 -11.28
N GLN A 109 3.90 5.27 -11.36
CA GLN A 109 2.66 4.85 -12.02
C GLN A 109 1.41 5.41 -11.32
N GLU A 110 1.37 5.42 -9.98
CA GLU A 110 0.26 6.01 -9.21
C GLU A 110 0.15 7.53 -9.39
N MET A 111 1.28 8.19 -9.68
CA MET A 111 1.37 9.62 -10.01
C MET A 111 1.16 9.91 -11.50
N TYR A 112 0.76 8.91 -12.31
CA TYR A 112 0.57 9.01 -13.76
C TYR A 112 1.85 9.41 -14.54
N ARG A 113 3.00 8.92 -14.08
CA ARG A 113 4.32 9.13 -14.71
C ARG A 113 4.89 7.81 -15.22
N PRO A 114 5.78 7.82 -16.23
CA PRO A 114 6.49 6.63 -16.63
C PRO A 114 7.39 6.12 -15.48
N PRO A 115 7.46 4.80 -15.24
CA PRO A 115 8.47 4.20 -14.36
C PRO A 115 9.86 4.35 -14.98
N GLY A 116 10.92 4.23 -14.17
CA GLY A 116 12.29 4.30 -14.68
C GLY A 116 13.27 5.11 -13.84
N THR A 117 12.78 5.89 -12.87
CA THR A 117 13.60 6.75 -12.02
C THR A 117 13.40 6.39 -10.56
N ASP A 118 14.51 6.26 -9.83
CA ASP A 118 14.45 6.01 -8.39
C ASP A 118 14.07 7.30 -7.66
N LEU A 119 13.15 7.17 -6.69
CA LEU A 119 12.83 8.26 -5.78
C LEU A 119 14.01 8.54 -4.86
N ASP A 120 14.28 9.81 -4.59
CA ASP A 120 15.13 10.18 -3.46
C ASP A 120 14.35 9.95 -2.15
N LEU A 121 14.74 8.92 -1.42
CA LEU A 121 14.10 8.54 -0.15
C LEU A 121 14.76 9.22 1.06
N THR A 122 15.80 10.02 0.87
CA THR A 122 16.62 10.58 1.95
C THR A 122 15.78 11.38 2.94
N GLU A 123 14.95 12.30 2.45
CA GLU A 123 14.11 13.15 3.30
C GLU A 123 13.08 12.32 4.07
N VAL A 124 12.29 11.48 3.40
CA VAL A 124 11.24 10.70 4.08
C VAL A 124 11.81 9.72 5.10
N LEU A 125 13.01 9.19 4.88
CA LEU A 125 13.69 8.33 5.85
C LEU A 125 14.16 9.09 7.09
N ALA A 126 14.62 10.33 6.90
CA ALA A 126 15.11 11.20 7.98
C ALA A 126 13.97 11.86 8.78
N THR A 127 12.99 12.46 8.10
CA THR A 127 11.95 13.31 8.72
C THR A 127 10.62 12.58 8.90
N GLY A 128 10.43 11.47 8.19
CA GLY A 128 9.19 10.71 8.18
C GLY A 128 8.19 11.10 7.09
N ARG A 129 8.41 12.20 6.37
CA ARG A 129 7.49 12.70 5.33
C ARG A 129 8.26 13.48 4.26
N CYS A 130 7.87 13.33 2.99
CA CYS A 130 8.42 14.11 1.88
C CYS A 130 7.33 14.34 0.83
N THR A 131 7.12 15.59 0.39
CA THR A 131 6.13 15.93 -0.64
C THR A 131 6.84 16.12 -1.98
N LEU A 132 6.54 15.25 -2.94
CA LEU A 132 7.17 15.18 -4.25
C LEU A 132 6.50 16.08 -5.31
N GLY A 133 5.33 16.65 -5.00
CA GLY A 133 4.55 17.45 -5.94
C GLY A 133 3.13 17.79 -5.46
N PRO A 134 2.33 18.47 -6.29
CA PRO A 134 0.99 18.97 -5.92
C PRO A 134 -0.16 17.96 -6.13
N GLY A 135 0.12 16.82 -6.76
CA GLY A 135 -0.85 15.76 -7.03
C GLY A 135 -1.35 15.01 -5.79
N ARG A 136 -2.35 14.15 -6.02
CA ARG A 136 -3.15 13.50 -4.95
C ARG A 136 -2.46 12.36 -4.21
N TYR A 137 -1.37 11.81 -4.75
CA TYR A 137 -0.55 10.76 -4.13
C TYR A 137 0.93 11.14 -4.09
N GLU A 138 1.22 12.44 -4.04
CA GLU A 138 2.59 12.95 -4.13
C GLU A 138 3.34 12.99 -2.81
N THR A 139 2.74 12.52 -1.70
CA THR A 139 3.40 12.61 -0.40
C THR A 139 3.83 11.26 0.10
N LEU A 140 5.14 11.06 0.22
CA LEU A 140 5.73 9.91 0.87
C LEU A 140 5.59 10.03 2.38
N VAL A 141 5.30 8.92 3.04
CA VAL A 141 5.24 8.80 4.50
C VAL A 141 5.98 7.55 4.94
N ARG A 142 6.85 7.69 5.94
CA ARG A 142 7.46 6.57 6.66
C ARG A 142 6.62 6.24 7.88
N CYS A 143 5.87 5.15 7.79
CA CYS A 143 4.94 4.71 8.83
C CYS A 143 5.61 3.98 10.02
N GLY A 144 6.93 3.78 9.96
CA GLY A 144 7.74 3.09 10.96
C GLY A 144 8.58 1.98 10.33
N PHE A 145 8.84 0.91 11.09
CA PHE A 145 9.75 -0.17 10.69
C PHE A 145 9.16 -1.56 10.96
N LEU A 146 9.42 -2.51 10.07
CA LEU A 146 9.12 -3.93 10.22
C LEU A 146 10.38 -4.77 10.03
N ASP A 147 10.46 -5.93 10.66
CA ASP A 147 11.62 -6.81 10.50
C ASP A 147 11.78 -7.24 9.02
N ASP A 148 13.03 -7.43 8.59
CA ASP A 148 13.32 -8.02 7.29
C ASP A 148 13.05 -9.52 7.34
N VAL A 149 12.53 -10.09 6.26
CA VAL A 149 12.28 -11.54 6.21
C VAL A 149 13.56 -12.23 5.79
N GLY A 150 14.13 -13.04 6.69
CA GLY A 150 15.29 -13.87 6.41
C GLY A 150 16.64 -13.13 6.49
N THR A 151 16.74 -12.05 7.27
CA THR A 151 18.05 -11.48 7.64
C THR A 151 18.16 -11.20 9.13
N ASP A 152 19.30 -11.58 9.72
CA ASP A 152 19.62 -11.35 11.14
C ASP A 152 20.10 -9.91 11.42
N ARG A 153 19.86 -8.97 10.49
CA ARG A 153 20.26 -7.57 10.66
C ARG A 153 19.21 -6.88 11.54
N GLY A 154 19.52 -6.73 12.82
CA GLY A 154 18.65 -6.21 13.88
C GLY A 154 18.19 -4.74 13.79
N GLY A 155 17.88 -4.21 12.59
CA GLY A 155 17.45 -2.82 12.39
C GLY A 155 16.03 -2.63 11.83
N GLY A 156 15.40 -3.69 11.30
CA GLY A 156 14.16 -3.58 10.54
C GLY A 156 14.32 -2.77 9.22
N LEU A 157 13.33 -2.86 8.36
CA LEU A 157 13.23 -2.11 7.11
C LEU A 157 12.13 -1.04 7.24
N PRO A 158 12.31 0.13 6.61
CA PRO A 158 11.32 1.19 6.66
C PRO A 158 10.03 0.75 5.95
N VAL A 159 8.91 1.08 6.58
CA VAL A 159 7.58 0.95 5.99
C VAL A 159 7.20 2.27 5.36
N LEU A 160 7.11 2.30 4.03
CA LEU A 160 6.80 3.48 3.25
C LEU A 160 5.43 3.36 2.61
N THR A 161 4.76 4.49 2.46
CA THR A 161 3.58 4.61 1.61
C THR A 161 3.58 5.97 0.91
N PHE A 162 2.65 6.15 -0.02
CA PHE A 162 2.36 7.44 -0.63
C PHE A 162 0.88 7.76 -0.47
N THR A 163 0.58 9.01 -0.19
CA THR A 163 -0.78 9.50 0.06
C THR A 163 -0.92 10.96 -0.31
N ALA A 164 -2.06 11.56 0.03
CA ALA A 164 -2.32 12.97 -0.22
C ALA A 164 -1.51 13.90 0.70
N PRO A 165 -1.20 15.12 0.23
CA PRO A 165 -0.46 16.11 1.00
C PRO A 165 -1.20 16.60 2.25
N SER A 166 -2.52 16.65 2.22
CA SER A 166 -3.37 16.87 3.40
C SER A 166 -4.79 16.37 3.14
N LYS A 167 -5.52 16.06 4.22
CA LYS A 167 -6.95 15.75 4.16
C LYS A 167 -7.76 16.96 3.69
N ASP A 168 -7.42 18.13 4.20
CA ASP A 168 -8.11 19.39 3.92
C ASP A 168 -8.05 19.81 2.44
N GLY A 169 -7.02 19.37 1.71
CA GLY A 169 -6.84 19.69 0.30
C GLY A 169 -7.60 18.80 -0.69
N LEU A 170 -8.30 17.75 -0.24
CA LEU A 170 -8.91 16.75 -1.12
C LEU A 170 -10.43 16.91 -1.35
N GLY A 171 -11.07 17.84 -0.65
CA GLY A 171 -12.52 18.08 -0.74
C GLY A 171 -13.35 17.08 0.08
N GLU A 172 -14.66 17.01 -0.23
CA GLU A 172 -15.62 16.23 0.54
C GLU A 172 -15.42 14.71 0.44
N LEU A 173 -15.78 14.02 1.52
CA LEU A 173 -15.84 12.56 1.57
C LEU A 173 -16.81 12.03 0.51
N ARG A 174 -16.49 10.86 -0.05
CA ARG A 174 -17.29 10.24 -1.11
C ARG A 174 -17.40 8.74 -0.92
N ALA A 175 -18.60 8.22 -1.09
CA ALA A 175 -18.88 6.80 -1.04
C ALA A 175 -18.03 6.02 -2.06
N PRO A 176 -17.25 5.00 -1.63
CA PRO A 176 -16.62 4.08 -2.56
C PRO A 176 -17.68 3.23 -3.27
N SER A 177 -17.36 2.77 -4.47
CA SER A 177 -18.26 1.87 -5.22
C SER A 177 -18.19 0.44 -4.68
N ALA A 178 -19.23 -0.34 -4.98
CA ALA A 178 -19.30 -1.77 -4.66
C ALA A 178 -18.09 -2.55 -5.21
N GLY A 179 -17.70 -2.26 -6.45
CA GLY A 179 -16.56 -2.89 -7.10
C GLY A 179 -15.23 -2.60 -6.40
N TYR A 180 -15.07 -1.37 -5.91
CA TYR A 180 -13.87 -0.99 -5.18
C TYR A 180 -13.80 -1.64 -3.80
N LEU A 181 -14.89 -1.59 -3.03
CA LEU A 181 -14.96 -2.25 -1.71
C LEU A 181 -14.71 -3.75 -1.79
N ARG A 182 -15.27 -4.42 -2.80
CA ARG A 182 -15.00 -5.85 -3.05
C ARG A 182 -13.51 -6.13 -3.20
N LEU A 183 -12.79 -5.28 -3.95
CA LEU A 183 -11.37 -5.45 -4.17
C LEU A 183 -10.55 -5.24 -2.88
N LEU A 184 -10.91 -4.21 -2.10
CA LEU A 184 -10.25 -3.95 -0.81
C LEU A 184 -10.47 -5.10 0.18
N ALA A 185 -11.71 -5.60 0.27
CA ALA A 185 -12.07 -6.73 1.10
C ALA A 185 -11.27 -7.98 0.72
N ALA A 186 -11.19 -8.29 -0.58
CA ALA A 186 -10.41 -9.42 -1.09
C ALA A 186 -8.92 -9.33 -0.72
N GLY A 187 -8.32 -8.13 -0.78
CA GLY A 187 -6.94 -7.91 -0.34
C GLY A 187 -6.72 -8.17 1.15
N LEU A 188 -7.63 -7.67 2.00
CA LEU A 188 -7.56 -7.90 3.45
C LEU A 188 -7.81 -9.37 3.82
N HIS A 189 -8.78 -10.03 3.19
CA HIS A 189 -9.07 -11.45 3.42
C HIS A 189 -7.90 -12.36 3.06
N ALA A 190 -7.18 -12.06 1.98
CA ALA A 190 -6.05 -12.87 1.52
C ALA A 190 -4.90 -12.94 2.54
N THR A 191 -4.86 -12.03 3.52
CA THR A 191 -3.88 -12.08 4.61
C THR A 191 -4.19 -13.11 5.69
N GLY A 192 -5.45 -13.58 5.79
CA GLY A 192 -5.92 -14.45 6.86
C GLY A 192 -5.92 -13.81 8.26
N ALA A 193 -5.67 -12.50 8.38
CA ALA A 193 -5.49 -11.85 9.68
C ALA A 193 -6.80 -11.39 10.33
N TRP A 194 -7.89 -11.33 9.58
CA TRP A 194 -9.19 -10.87 10.04
C TRP A 194 -10.32 -11.75 9.50
N ARG A 195 -11.36 -11.92 10.30
CA ARG A 195 -12.59 -12.62 9.89
C ARG A 195 -13.37 -11.78 8.87
N PRO A 196 -14.20 -12.42 8.04
CA PRO A 196 -14.96 -11.70 7.02
C PRO A 196 -15.81 -10.53 7.55
N GLY A 197 -16.50 -10.75 8.67
CA GLY A 197 -17.31 -9.71 9.32
C GLY A 197 -16.49 -8.54 9.88
N GLU A 198 -15.25 -8.78 10.32
CA GLU A 198 -14.35 -7.75 10.84
C GLU A 198 -13.87 -6.82 9.71
N VAL A 199 -13.49 -7.41 8.57
CA VAL A 199 -13.13 -6.64 7.36
C VAL A 199 -14.32 -5.82 6.86
N ALA A 200 -15.52 -6.41 6.83
CA ALA A 200 -16.72 -5.72 6.37
C ALA A 200 -17.10 -4.55 7.30
N ALA A 201 -17.01 -4.75 8.62
CA ALA A 201 -17.23 -3.69 9.60
C ALA A 201 -16.19 -2.57 9.49
N TYR A 202 -14.91 -2.92 9.33
CA TYR A 202 -13.83 -1.95 9.14
C TYR A 202 -14.08 -1.07 7.91
N LEU A 203 -14.31 -1.68 6.75
CA LEU A 203 -14.50 -0.94 5.50
C LEU A 203 -15.78 -0.08 5.51
N ALA A 204 -16.88 -0.59 6.08
CA ALA A 204 -18.12 0.19 6.24
C ALA A 204 -17.97 1.35 7.24
N GLY A 205 -17.08 1.21 8.23
CA GLY A 205 -16.81 2.24 9.25
C GLY A 205 -15.85 3.35 8.80
N CYS A 206 -15.09 3.15 7.72
CA CYS A 206 -14.19 4.18 7.19
C CYS A 206 -14.96 5.44 6.76
N PRO A 207 -14.46 6.66 7.04
CA PRO A 207 -15.09 7.89 6.56
C PRO A 207 -15.26 7.89 5.04
N GLY A 208 -16.39 8.39 4.56
CA GLY A 208 -16.82 8.31 3.17
C GLY A 208 -17.59 7.03 2.85
N ALA A 209 -17.27 5.90 3.46
CA ALA A 209 -18.11 4.69 3.40
C ALA A 209 -19.21 4.69 4.47
N ALA A 210 -18.89 5.19 5.68
CA ALA A 210 -19.83 5.31 6.79
C ALA A 210 -21.07 6.12 6.39
N GLY A 211 -22.25 5.61 6.75
CA GLY A 211 -23.54 6.20 6.35
C GLY A 211 -24.03 5.80 4.96
N HIS A 212 -23.16 5.26 4.10
CA HIS A 212 -23.51 4.78 2.75
C HIS A 212 -23.47 3.25 2.63
N TRP A 213 -22.65 2.60 3.46
CA TRP A 213 -22.47 1.15 3.46
C TRP A 213 -22.73 0.57 4.85
N THR A 214 -23.44 -0.55 4.89
CA THR A 214 -23.57 -1.35 6.11
C THR A 214 -22.56 -2.50 6.09
N PRO A 215 -22.10 -3.00 7.25
CA PRO A 215 -21.24 -4.18 7.30
C PRO A 215 -21.83 -5.39 6.57
N ALA A 216 -23.16 -5.59 6.67
CA ALA A 216 -23.85 -6.67 5.95
C ALA A 216 -23.80 -6.49 4.43
N ALA A 217 -24.00 -5.26 3.93
CA ALA A 217 -23.90 -4.97 2.50
C ALA A 217 -22.46 -5.21 1.99
N VAL A 218 -21.45 -4.78 2.74
CA VAL A 218 -20.03 -5.02 2.38
C VAL A 218 -19.70 -6.52 2.40
N ALA A 219 -20.16 -7.26 3.40
CA ALA A 219 -19.95 -8.71 3.48
C ALA A 219 -20.57 -9.45 2.29
N GLY A 220 -21.70 -8.97 1.75
CA GLY A 220 -22.35 -9.51 0.56
C GLY A 220 -21.61 -9.25 -0.75
N LEU A 221 -20.59 -8.38 -0.78
CA LEU A 221 -19.84 -8.05 -2.00
C LEU A 221 -18.80 -9.11 -2.38
N SER A 222 -18.27 -9.84 -1.41
CA SER A 222 -17.18 -10.79 -1.58
C SER A 222 -17.58 -12.17 -1.07
N VAL A 223 -17.31 -13.21 -1.85
CA VAL A 223 -17.35 -14.58 -1.34
C VAL A 223 -16.07 -14.76 -0.51
N PRO A 224 -16.16 -14.98 0.81
CA PRO A 224 -14.97 -15.16 1.61
C PRO A 224 -14.27 -16.45 1.19
N THR A 225 -12.99 -16.39 0.85
CA THR A 225 -12.13 -17.57 0.98
C THR A 225 -11.96 -17.79 2.48
N ALA A 226 -12.72 -18.73 3.04
CA ALA A 226 -12.70 -18.98 4.48
C ALA A 226 -11.27 -19.32 4.92
N PRO A 227 -10.67 -18.58 5.87
CA PRO A 227 -9.46 -19.04 6.51
C PRO A 227 -9.80 -20.34 7.27
N THR A 228 -9.09 -21.42 6.97
CA THR A 228 -9.28 -22.73 7.60
C THR A 228 -8.65 -22.83 9.00
N GLY A 229 -8.33 -21.70 9.63
CA GLY A 229 -7.66 -21.61 10.93
C GLY A 229 -7.95 -20.30 11.67
N PRO A 230 -7.44 -20.14 12.91
CA PRO A 230 -7.57 -18.90 13.67
C PRO A 230 -6.93 -17.72 12.91
N PRO A 231 -7.45 -16.49 13.07
CA PRO A 231 -6.89 -15.33 12.39
C PRO A 231 -5.40 -15.14 12.72
N GLY A 232 -4.59 -14.88 11.69
CA GLY A 232 -3.20 -14.49 11.88
C GLY A 232 -3.08 -13.15 12.63
N ARG A 233 -1.96 -12.91 13.31
CA ARG A 233 -1.74 -11.64 14.00
C ARG A 233 -1.22 -10.59 13.01
N PRO A 234 -1.90 -9.44 12.82
CA PRO A 234 -1.38 -8.37 11.99
C PRO A 234 -0.06 -7.81 12.53
N SER A 235 0.84 -7.45 11.62
CA SER A 235 2.07 -6.75 11.94
C SER A 235 1.78 -5.30 12.34
N ARG A 236 2.59 -4.76 13.25
CA ARG A 236 2.56 -3.36 13.65
C ARG A 236 3.94 -2.77 13.45
N CYS A 237 3.99 -1.56 12.91
CA CYS A 237 5.25 -0.83 12.80
C CYS A 237 5.85 -0.58 14.19
N ARG A 238 7.16 -0.78 14.30
CA ARG A 238 7.93 -0.27 15.42
C ARG A 238 8.31 1.20 15.13
N PRO A 239 8.41 2.06 16.16
CA PRO A 239 9.04 3.36 16.01
C PRO A 239 10.45 3.20 15.47
N GLY A 240 10.95 4.22 14.76
CA GLY A 240 12.33 4.18 14.27
C GLY A 240 13.34 4.13 15.41
N PRO A 241 14.58 3.68 15.11
CA PRO A 241 15.69 3.88 16.03
C PRO A 241 15.75 5.37 16.37
N ARG A 242 15.82 5.69 17.67
CA ARG A 242 15.95 7.08 18.11
C ARG A 242 17.24 7.63 17.50
N SER A 243 17.16 8.77 16.83
CA SER A 243 18.33 9.54 16.45
C SER A 243 19.04 9.92 17.75
N SER A 244 20.25 9.41 17.95
CA SER A 244 21.17 9.80 19.03
C SER A 244 21.67 11.21 18.84
#